data_AF-A0A7X7B4Q8-F1
#
_entry.id   AF-A0A7X7B4Q8-F1
#
_cell.length_a   1.000
_cell.length_b   1.000
_cell.length_c   1.000
_cell.angle_alpha   90.00
_cell.angle_beta   90.00
_cell.angle_gamma   90.00
#
_symmetry.space_group_name_H-M   'P 1'
#
loop_
_entity.id
_entity.type
_entity.pdbx_description
1 polymer ?
#
loop_
_entity_poly.entity_id
_entity_poly.type
_entity_poly.pdbx_seq_one_letter_code
_entity_poly.pdbx_strand_id
1 'polypeptide(L)'
;MKDLERELKSLQKESSLSNIDDLLEKKEDINGVAVVKGEVLDIEPEDLRDLTEKVLDRLVSGVVVLGTKRDGKVNFSIMVSKDLIKKGIAAGNMIKEIAKIAGGGGGGRPDMAQAGGRKPEKLMEALEYTNKLIEDKLK
;
A
#
# COMPACT_ATOMS: atom_id res chain seq x y z
N MET A 1 -24.33 -18.25 17.51
CA MET A 1 -23.60 -18.19 16.22
C MET A 1 -23.67 -16.80 15.60
N LYS A 2 -24.86 -16.22 15.36
CA LYS A 2 -25.01 -14.86 14.80
C LYS A 2 -24.38 -13.74 15.64
N ASP A 3 -24.41 -13.82 16.97
CA ASP A 3 -23.81 -12.78 17.82
C ASP A 3 -22.29 -12.86 17.86
N LEU A 4 -21.73 -14.08 17.83
CA LEU A 4 -20.29 -14.31 17.75
C LEU A 4 -19.70 -13.84 16.42
N GLU A 5 -20.41 -14.08 15.30
CA GLU A 5 -20.01 -13.56 13.99
C GLU A 5 -20.11 -12.03 13.90
N ARG A 6 -21.07 -11.42 14.60
CA ARG A 6 -21.21 -9.96 14.69
C ARG A 6 -20.08 -9.35 15.51
N GLU A 7 -19.76 -9.96 16.64
CA GLU A 7 -18.69 -9.50 17.55
C GLU A 7 -17.31 -9.65 16.90
N LEU A 8 -17.06 -10.74 16.18
CA LEU A 8 -15.85 -10.90 15.37
C LEU A 8 -15.76 -9.82 14.28
N LYS A 9 -16.85 -9.52 13.58
CA LYS A 9 -16.87 -8.46 12.56
C LYS A 9 -16.68 -7.06 13.16
N SER A 10 -17.22 -6.78 14.35
CA SER A 10 -17.01 -5.49 15.00
C SER A 10 -15.57 -5.32 15.47
N LEU A 11 -14.98 -6.34 16.07
CA LEU A 11 -13.57 -6.33 16.50
C LEU A 11 -12.61 -6.21 15.31
N GLN A 12 -12.88 -6.92 14.21
CA GLN A 12 -12.12 -6.79 12.97
C GLN A 12 -12.23 -5.38 12.36
N LYS A 13 -13.43 -4.79 12.40
CA LYS A 13 -13.65 -3.42 11.90
C LYS A 13 -12.92 -2.39 12.75
N GLU A 14 -12.97 -2.52 14.07
CA GLU A 14 -12.28 -1.62 15.00
C GLU A 14 -10.76 -1.70 14.83
N SER A 15 -10.20 -2.91 14.77
CA SER A 15 -8.79 -3.14 14.47
C SER A 15 -8.38 -2.56 13.11
N SER A 16 -9.22 -2.71 12.08
CA SER A 16 -8.97 -2.12 10.76
C SER A 16 -8.95 -0.59 10.80
N LEU A 17 -9.82 0.05 11.59
CA LEU A 17 -9.87 1.50 11.73
C LEU A 17 -8.64 2.04 12.46
N SER A 18 -8.22 1.39 13.53
CA SER A 18 -6.97 1.75 14.23
C SER A 18 -5.77 1.64 13.31
N ASN A 19 -5.68 0.57 12.52
CA ASN A 19 -4.61 0.42 11.52
C ASN A 19 -4.63 1.53 10.46
N ILE A 20 -5.80 2.04 10.06
CA ILE A 20 -5.91 3.14 9.09
C ILE A 20 -5.38 4.44 9.69
N ASP A 21 -5.80 4.78 10.91
CA ASP A 21 -5.37 6.04 11.55
C ASP A 21 -3.85 6.02 11.81
N ASP A 22 -3.29 4.90 12.29
CA ASP A 22 -1.84 4.71 12.45
C ASP A 22 -1.06 4.84 11.14
N LEU A 23 -1.65 4.41 10.01
CA LEU A 23 -1.04 4.56 8.69
C LEU A 23 -1.13 6.01 8.20
N LEU A 24 -2.23 6.71 8.48
CA LEU A 24 -2.40 8.11 8.12
C LEU A 24 -1.45 9.04 8.90
N GLU A 25 -1.08 8.68 10.13
CA GLU A 25 -0.05 9.41 10.89
C GLU A 25 1.34 9.32 10.23
N LYS A 26 1.61 8.27 9.46
CA LYS A 26 2.85 8.08 8.69
C LYS A 26 2.85 8.82 7.35
N LYS A 27 1.88 9.71 7.13
CA LYS A 27 1.80 10.52 5.90
C LYS A 27 3.02 11.43 5.77
N GLU A 28 3.71 11.31 4.64
CA GLU A 28 4.79 12.18 4.21
C GLU A 28 4.31 13.09 3.06
N ASP A 29 4.89 14.27 2.92
CA ASP A 29 4.75 15.11 1.73
C ASP A 29 6.02 15.01 0.89
N ILE A 30 5.87 14.61 -0.38
CA ILE A 30 6.96 14.48 -1.34
C ILE A 30 6.65 15.38 -2.52
N ASN A 31 7.26 16.56 -2.55
CA ASN A 31 7.04 17.56 -3.60
C ASN A 31 5.55 17.90 -3.83
N GLY A 32 4.77 18.03 -2.74
CA GLY A 32 3.34 18.33 -2.80
C GLY A 32 2.46 17.12 -3.13
N VAL A 33 3.00 15.91 -3.09
CA VAL A 33 2.24 14.65 -3.14
C VAL A 33 2.21 14.05 -1.74
N ALA A 34 1.00 13.82 -1.22
CA ALA A 34 0.84 13.08 0.03
C ALA A 34 1.09 11.59 -0.20
N VAL A 35 1.96 11.00 0.61
CA VAL A 35 2.40 9.61 0.50
C VAL A 35 2.21 8.92 1.83
N VAL A 36 1.56 7.76 1.82
CA VAL A 36 1.48 6.87 2.97
C VAL A 36 2.13 5.55 2.59
N LYS A 37 3.13 5.13 3.34
CA LYS A 37 3.80 3.83 3.13
C LYS A 37 3.97 3.11 4.45
N GLY A 38 3.85 1.78 4.45
CA GLY A 38 3.96 1.03 5.69
C GLY A 38 3.94 -0.48 5.55
N GLU A 39 4.53 -1.14 6.53
CA GLU A 39 4.37 -2.58 6.74
C GLU A 39 3.09 -2.84 7.55
N VAL A 40 2.33 -3.85 7.12
CA VAL A 40 1.19 -4.42 7.84
C VAL A 40 1.51 -5.89 8.08
N LEU A 41 1.31 -6.36 9.31
CA LEU A 41 1.75 -7.69 9.72
C LEU A 41 0.76 -8.78 9.30
N ASP A 42 1.28 -9.83 8.68
CA ASP A 42 0.63 -11.14 8.44
C ASP A 42 -0.77 -11.11 7.79
N ILE A 43 -1.04 -10.08 7.00
CA ILE A 43 -2.33 -9.90 6.32
C ILE A 43 -2.35 -10.58 4.93
N GLU A 44 -3.51 -11.07 4.52
CA GLU A 44 -3.73 -11.64 3.19
C GLU A 44 -3.59 -10.56 2.08
N PRO A 45 -3.17 -10.92 0.86
CA PRO A 45 -3.03 -9.95 -0.23
C PRO A 45 -4.32 -9.19 -0.58
N GLU A 46 -5.49 -9.83 -0.46
CA GLU A 46 -6.79 -9.20 -0.72
C GLU A 46 -7.12 -8.17 0.38
N ASP A 47 -6.98 -8.55 1.65
CA ASP A 47 -7.20 -7.65 2.79
C ASP A 47 -6.20 -6.48 2.80
N LEU A 48 -4.95 -6.72 2.38
CA LEU A 48 -3.94 -5.66 2.21
C LEU A 48 -4.39 -4.63 1.18
N ARG A 49 -4.99 -5.08 0.07
CA ARG A 49 -5.51 -4.20 -0.97
C ARG A 49 -6.67 -3.37 -0.45
N ASP A 50 -7.62 -4.00 0.22
CA ASP A 50 -8.78 -3.33 0.79
C ASP A 50 -8.37 -2.28 1.84
N LEU A 51 -7.36 -2.59 2.65
CA LEU A 51 -6.77 -1.63 3.58
C LEU A 51 -6.11 -0.47 2.85
N THR A 52 -5.32 -0.74 1.81
CA THR A 52 -4.66 0.28 0.99
C THR A 52 -5.68 1.23 0.34
N GLU A 53 -6.81 0.69 -0.15
CA GLU A 53 -7.92 1.48 -0.71
C GLU A 53 -8.55 2.39 0.34
N LYS A 54 -8.90 1.85 1.51
CA LYS A 54 -9.49 2.62 2.62
C LYS A 54 -8.58 3.74 3.12
N VAL A 55 -7.27 3.52 3.15
CA VAL A 55 -6.29 4.56 3.50
C VAL A 55 -6.30 5.66 2.43
N LEU A 56 -6.34 5.32 1.14
CA LEU A 56 -6.43 6.32 0.07
C LEU A 56 -7.75 7.09 0.14
N ASP A 57 -8.87 6.42 0.40
CA ASP A 57 -10.19 7.06 0.54
C ASP A 57 -10.19 8.13 1.65
N ARG A 58 -9.48 7.86 2.76
CA ARG A 58 -9.31 8.80 3.87
C ARG A 58 -8.31 9.92 3.54
N LEU A 59 -7.27 9.60 2.78
CA LEU A 59 -6.27 10.56 2.32
C LEU A 59 -6.83 11.52 1.25
N VAL A 60 -7.88 11.09 0.52
CA VAL A 60 -8.56 11.78 -0.59
C VAL A 60 -7.70 11.93 -1.84
N SER A 61 -6.45 12.35 -1.69
CA SER A 61 -5.51 12.61 -2.78
C SER A 61 -4.10 12.24 -2.35
N GLY A 62 -3.46 11.30 -3.04
CA GLY A 62 -2.15 10.80 -2.65
C GLY A 62 -1.77 9.46 -3.27
N VAL A 63 -0.64 8.95 -2.81
CA VAL A 63 -0.14 7.60 -3.11
C VAL A 63 -0.09 6.81 -1.81
N VAL A 64 -0.68 5.62 -1.81
CA VAL A 64 -0.60 4.69 -0.66
C VAL A 64 0.11 3.42 -1.10
N VAL A 65 1.15 3.00 -0.39
CA VAL A 65 1.90 1.75 -0.65
C VAL A 65 2.03 0.94 0.63
N LEU A 66 1.31 -0.17 0.73
CA LEU A 66 1.42 -1.07 1.86
C LEU A 66 2.10 -2.37 1.47
N GLY A 67 2.83 -2.97 2.41
CA GLY A 67 3.43 -4.27 2.24
C GLY A 67 3.25 -5.17 3.45
N THR A 68 3.24 -6.48 3.22
CA THR A 68 3.12 -7.50 4.27
C THR A 68 4.11 -8.63 4.03
N LYS A 69 4.70 -9.15 5.11
CA LYS A 69 5.49 -10.38 5.07
C LYS A 69 4.60 -11.52 5.50
N ARG A 70 4.48 -12.53 4.64
CA ARG A 70 3.64 -13.71 4.88
C ARG A 70 4.19 -14.91 4.14
N ASP A 71 4.21 -16.07 4.79
CA ASP A 71 4.66 -17.36 4.23
C ASP A 71 6.05 -17.29 3.56
N GLY A 72 6.98 -16.55 4.18
CA GLY A 72 8.34 -16.36 3.67
C GLY A 72 8.42 -15.51 2.39
N LYS A 73 7.34 -14.82 2.02
CA LYS A 73 7.26 -13.91 0.88
C LYS A 73 6.85 -12.52 1.35
N VAL A 74 6.92 -11.58 0.44
CA VAL A 74 6.34 -10.24 0.62
C VAL A 74 5.26 -10.00 -0.42
N ASN A 75 4.17 -9.35 -0.02
CA ASN A 75 3.15 -8.85 -0.93
C ASN A 75 3.05 -7.34 -0.76
N PHE A 76 2.78 -6.64 -1.86
CA PHE A 76 2.61 -5.19 -1.91
C PHE A 76 1.28 -4.84 -2.55
N SER A 77 0.67 -3.76 -2.08
CA SER A 77 -0.44 -3.10 -2.75
C SER A 77 -0.17 -1.61 -2.83
N ILE A 78 -0.51 -1.01 -3.96
CA ILE A 78 -0.45 0.42 -4.18
C ILE A 78 -1.77 0.95 -4.72
N MET A 79 -2.16 2.13 -4.24
CA MET A 79 -3.28 2.92 -4.74
C MET A 79 -2.80 4.33 -5.05
N VAL A 80 -3.27 4.91 -6.15
CA VAL A 80 -2.92 6.27 -6.60
C VAL A 80 -4.20 7.05 -6.92
N SER A 81 -4.33 8.26 -6.38
CA SER A 81 -5.48 9.12 -6.65
C SER A 81 -5.54 9.60 -8.10
N LYS A 82 -6.77 9.85 -8.60
CA LYS A 82 -7.03 10.18 -10.00
C LYS A 82 -6.31 11.43 -10.50
N ASP A 83 -6.11 12.43 -9.64
CA ASP A 83 -5.39 13.66 -9.96
C ASP A 83 -3.89 13.41 -10.19
N LEU A 84 -3.28 12.49 -9.45
CA LEU A 84 -1.87 12.11 -9.61
C LEU A 84 -1.65 11.22 -10.82
N ILE A 85 -2.62 10.37 -11.17
CA ILE A 85 -2.60 9.62 -12.44
C ILE A 85 -2.52 10.57 -13.63
N LYS A 86 -3.27 11.68 -13.60
CA LYS A 86 -3.21 12.72 -14.66
C LYS A 86 -1.84 13.42 -14.72
N LYS A 87 -1.07 13.41 -13.63
CA LYS A 87 0.31 13.90 -13.56
C LYS A 87 1.35 12.85 -13.96
N GLY A 88 0.92 11.66 -14.42
CA GLY A 88 1.82 10.60 -14.90
C GLY A 88 2.29 9.62 -13.81
N ILE A 89 1.79 9.73 -12.58
CA ILE A 89 2.06 8.77 -11.50
C ILE A 89 1.09 7.60 -11.66
N ALA A 90 1.60 6.41 -12.02
CA ALA A 90 0.77 5.23 -12.27
C ALA A 90 1.16 4.06 -11.36
N ALA A 91 0.16 3.52 -10.64
CA ALA A 91 0.30 2.44 -9.68
C ALA A 91 1.01 1.21 -10.27
N GLY A 92 0.56 0.74 -11.44
CA GLY A 92 1.14 -0.43 -12.12
C GLY A 92 2.64 -0.29 -12.46
N ASN A 93 3.10 0.91 -12.78
CA ASN A 93 4.52 1.16 -13.06
C ASN A 93 5.35 1.19 -11.77
N MET A 94 4.84 1.86 -10.74
CA MET A 94 5.53 2.00 -9.46
C MET A 94 5.69 0.64 -8.76
N ILE A 95 4.60 -0.15 -8.68
CA ILE A 95 4.63 -1.43 -7.97
C ILE A 95 5.63 -2.41 -8.57
N LYS A 96 5.83 -2.34 -9.90
CA LYS A 96 6.78 -3.21 -10.60
C LYS A 96 8.21 -2.89 -10.19
N GLU A 97 8.57 -1.62 -10.06
CA GLU A 97 9.90 -1.22 -9.61
C GLU A 97 10.12 -1.49 -8.11
N ILE A 98 9.10 -1.26 -7.29
CA ILE A 98 9.11 -1.60 -5.85
C ILE A 98 9.35 -3.11 -5.65
N ALA A 99 8.58 -3.96 -6.32
CA ALA A 99 8.66 -5.40 -6.14
C ALA A 99 10.00 -6.00 -6.60
N LYS A 100 10.66 -5.40 -7.60
CA LYS A 100 11.99 -5.85 -8.05
C LYS A 100 13.03 -5.82 -6.94
N ILE A 101 12.98 -4.83 -6.04
CA ILE A 101 13.90 -4.72 -4.89
C ILE A 101 13.76 -5.96 -3.99
N ALA A 102 12.53 -6.44 -3.81
CA ALA A 102 12.23 -7.66 -3.09
C ALA A 102 12.34 -8.95 -3.92
N GLY A 103 13.03 -8.91 -5.07
CA GLY A 103 13.23 -10.06 -5.95
C GLY A 103 11.93 -10.58 -6.56
N GLY A 104 11.00 -9.66 -6.82
CA GLY A 104 9.63 -9.93 -7.20
C GLY A 104 9.17 -9.23 -8.48
N GLY A 105 7.86 -9.27 -8.69
CA GLY A 105 7.19 -8.63 -9.81
C GLY A 105 5.69 -8.56 -9.61
N GLY A 106 5.02 -7.79 -10.47
CA GLY A 106 3.58 -7.59 -10.41
C GLY A 106 3.13 -6.56 -11.42
N GLY A 107 1.93 -6.03 -11.19
CA GLY A 107 1.32 -5.05 -12.07
C GLY A 107 -0.13 -4.77 -11.68
N GLY A 108 -0.79 -3.98 -12.52
CA GLY A 108 -2.15 -3.56 -12.29
C GLY A 108 -2.53 -2.40 -13.17
N ARG A 109 -3.65 -1.77 -12.81
CA ARG A 109 -4.18 -0.60 -13.48
C ARG A 109 -3.42 0.67 -13.02
N PRO A 110 -3.62 1.83 -13.66
CA PRO A 110 -2.96 3.07 -13.24
C PRO A 110 -3.37 3.55 -11.84
N ASP A 111 -4.58 3.22 -11.40
CA ASP A 111 -5.15 3.58 -10.09
C ASP A 111 -4.79 2.58 -8.98
N MET A 112 -4.59 1.32 -9.34
CA MET A 112 -4.36 0.25 -8.37
C MET A 112 -3.45 -0.85 -8.93
N ALA A 113 -2.55 -1.36 -8.10
CA ALA A 113 -1.70 -2.48 -8.49
C ALA A 113 -1.25 -3.31 -7.30
N GLN A 114 -0.85 -4.55 -7.58
CA GLN A 114 -0.33 -5.49 -6.60
C GLN A 114 0.89 -6.20 -7.14
N ALA A 115 1.76 -6.63 -6.23
CA ALA A 115 2.93 -7.41 -6.57
C ALA A 115 3.36 -8.32 -5.42
N GLY A 116 4.15 -9.34 -5.75
CA GLY A 116 4.76 -10.23 -4.78
C GLY A 116 6.28 -10.28 -4.95
N GLY A 117 6.99 -10.61 -3.88
CA GLY A 117 8.44 -10.78 -3.84
C GLY A 117 8.87 -11.95 -2.97
N ARG A 118 10.09 -12.43 -3.19
CA ARG A 118 10.67 -13.60 -2.51
C ARG A 118 11.64 -13.24 -1.39
N LYS A 119 11.92 -11.94 -1.21
CA LYS A 119 12.87 -11.40 -0.24
C LYS A 119 12.14 -10.57 0.81
N PRO A 120 11.51 -11.19 1.83
CA PRO A 120 10.81 -10.45 2.88
C PRO A 120 11.73 -9.48 3.64
N GLU A 121 13.02 -9.78 3.75
CA GLU A 121 14.04 -8.92 4.35
C GLU A 121 14.23 -7.59 3.60
N LYS A 122 13.80 -7.51 2.34
CA LYS A 122 13.86 -6.31 1.50
C LYS A 122 12.58 -5.46 1.53
N LEU A 123 11.58 -5.81 2.36
CA LEU A 123 10.31 -5.08 2.40
C LEU A 123 10.50 -3.58 2.67
N MET A 124 11.21 -3.23 3.75
CA MET A 124 11.37 -1.81 4.14
C MET A 124 12.13 -1.01 3.09
N GLU A 125 13.18 -1.59 2.50
CA GLU A 125 13.94 -0.99 1.40
C GLU A 125 13.05 -0.76 0.16
N ALA A 126 12.18 -1.72 -0.16
CA ALA A 126 11.25 -1.61 -1.27
C ALA A 126 10.19 -0.51 -1.02
N LEU A 127 9.65 -0.41 0.19
CA LEU A 127 8.71 0.65 0.56
C LEU A 127 9.36 2.03 0.47
N GLU A 128 10.58 2.18 0.96
CA GLU A 128 11.30 3.46 0.97
C GLU A 128 11.63 3.97 -0.44
N TYR A 129 11.83 3.04 -1.38
CA TYR A 129 12.05 3.37 -2.78
C TYR A 129 10.87 4.11 -3.45
N THR A 130 9.68 4.08 -2.84
CA THR A 130 8.51 4.86 -3.29
C THR A 130 8.84 6.34 -3.41
N ASN A 131 9.62 6.89 -2.47
CA ASN A 131 9.95 8.32 -2.44
C ASN A 131 10.70 8.72 -3.71
N LYS A 132 11.72 7.94 -4.06
CA LYS A 132 12.52 8.15 -5.27
C LYS A 132 11.67 8.05 -6.55
N LEU A 133 10.74 7.09 -6.62
CA LEU A 133 9.86 6.94 -7.78
C LEU A 133 8.95 8.15 -7.98
N ILE A 134 8.45 8.75 -6.89
CA ILE A 134 7.61 9.95 -6.95
C ILE A 134 8.44 11.15 -7.37
N GLU A 135 9.61 11.35 -6.77
CA GLU A 135 10.54 12.42 -7.16
C GLU A 135 10.92 12.37 -8.64
N ASP A 136 11.23 11.18 -9.16
CA ASP A 136 11.60 11.00 -10.57
C ASP A 136 10.44 11.23 -11.55
N LYS A 137 9.18 11.16 -11.07
CA LYS A 137 7.99 11.45 -11.89
C LYS A 137 7.58 12.93 -11.90
N LEU A 138 8.11 13.71 -10.95
CA LEU A 138 7.79 15.13 -10.80
C LEU A 138 8.89 16.06 -11.33
N LYS A 139 9.99 15.51 -11.83
CA LYS A 139 11.01 16.22 -12.62
C LYS A 139 10.54 16.44 -14.06
#